data_AF-A0A7J5J9Y1-F1
#
_entry.id   AF-A0A7J5J9Y1-F1
#
_cell.length_a   1.000
_cell.length_b   1.000
_cell.length_c   1.000
_cell.angle_alpha   90.00
_cell.angle_beta   90.00
_cell.angle_gamma   90.00
#
_symmetry.space_group_name_H-M   'P 1'
#
loop_
_entity.id
_entity.type
_entity.pdbx_description
1 polymer ?
#
loop_
_entity_poly.entity_id
_entity_poly.type
_entity_poly.pdbx_seq_one_letter_code
_entity_poly.pdbx_strand_id
1 'polypeptide(L)'
;SLYFEKGGLNVRLSYNFASDFIDEMGPSTFYDRYYDAVNYMDVNASYTFGKKVKMTFYAEANNLLNQPLRYYQGTKDRTMQAEYYGVRMNAGLKISF
;
A
#
# COMPACT_ATOMS: atom_id res chain seq x y z
N SER A 1 -2.54 9.17 -6.63
CA SER A 1 -3.03 7.97 -7.33
C SER A 1 -3.35 8.32 -8.78
N LEU A 2 -3.12 7.38 -9.70
CA LEU A 2 -3.47 7.45 -11.10
C LEU A 2 -4.69 6.54 -11.36
N TYR A 3 -5.60 6.98 -12.21
CA TYR A 3 -6.80 6.23 -12.56
C TYR A 3 -7.00 6.25 -14.08
N PHE A 4 -7.34 5.10 -14.64
CA PHE A 4 -7.64 4.92 -16.05
C PHE A 4 -8.91 4.08 -16.20
N GLU A 5 -9.87 4.57 -16.98
CA GLU A 5 -11.09 3.84 -17.30
C GLU A 5 -11.36 3.89 -18.81
N LYS A 6 -11.59 2.72 -19.43
CA LYS A 6 -11.99 2.63 -20.84
C LYS A 6 -12.76 1.34 -21.12
N GLY A 7 -13.99 1.47 -21.62
CA GLY A 7 -14.76 0.35 -22.17
C GLY A 7 -15.01 -0.79 -21.18
N GLY A 8 -15.18 -0.48 -19.88
CA GLY A 8 -15.35 -1.48 -18.81
C GLY A 8 -14.05 -1.90 -18.14
N LEU A 9 -12.88 -1.55 -18.69
CA LEU A 9 -11.59 -1.66 -18.00
C LEU A 9 -11.40 -0.48 -17.06
N ASN A 10 -10.97 -0.76 -15.85
CA ASN A 10 -10.66 0.19 -14.80
C ASN A 10 -9.31 -0.20 -14.17
N VAL A 11 -8.35 0.70 -14.19
CA VAL A 11 -7.04 0.50 -13.58
C VAL A 11 -6.75 1.69 -12.70
N ARG A 12 -6.43 1.43 -11.44
CA ARG A 12 -6.04 2.41 -10.43
C ARG A 12 -4.68 2.04 -9.87
N LEU A 13 -3.73 2.95 -9.99
CA LEU A 13 -2.42 2.84 -9.38
C LEU A 13 -2.32 3.87 -8.25
N SER A 14 -2.18 3.41 -7.01
CA SER A 14 -2.02 4.26 -5.84
C SER A 14 -0.58 4.18 -5.37
N TYR A 15 0.07 5.32 -5.33
CA TYR A 15 1.38 5.49 -4.70
C TYR A 15 1.18 6.38 -3.48
N ASN A 16 1.52 5.87 -2.31
CA ASN A 16 1.47 6.59 -1.04
C ASN A 16 2.89 6.67 -0.50
N PHE A 17 3.33 7.88 -0.19
CA PHE A 17 4.60 8.12 0.49
C PHE A 17 4.31 8.72 1.85
N ALA A 18 4.75 8.06 2.91
CA ALA A 18 4.80 8.63 4.23
C ALA A 18 6.27 8.95 4.53
N SER A 19 6.56 10.24 4.72
CA SER A 19 7.88 10.69 5.15
C SER A 19 8.21 10.18 6.55
N ASP A 20 9.49 10.22 6.89
CA ASP A 20 9.94 10.02 8.25
C ASP A 20 9.34 11.08 9.18
N PHE A 21 8.74 10.63 10.28
CA PHE A 21 8.13 11.51 11.27
C PHE A 21 8.62 11.17 12.68
N ILE A 22 8.70 12.20 13.52
CA ILE A 22 8.97 12.05 14.95
C ILE A 22 7.66 11.61 15.60
N ASP A 23 7.62 10.35 16.05
CA ASP A 23 6.45 9.72 16.67
C ASP A 23 6.25 10.24 18.11
N GLU A 24 7.35 10.54 18.81
CA GLU A 24 7.32 11.02 20.19
C GLU A 24 8.53 11.93 20.45
N MET A 25 8.29 13.17 20.92
CA MET A 25 9.35 14.02 21.46
C MET A 25 9.62 13.62 22.91
N GLY A 26 10.74 12.93 23.13
CA GLY A 26 11.18 12.60 24.48
C GLY A 26 11.82 13.80 25.19
N PRO A 27 12.06 13.73 26.51
CA PRO A 27 12.74 14.79 27.27
C PRO A 27 14.23 14.99 26.88
N SER A 28 14.77 14.24 25.92
CA SER A 28 16.13 14.32 25.40
C SER A 28 16.22 13.67 24.01
N THR A 29 17.11 14.19 23.15
CA THR A 29 17.37 13.77 21.75
C THR A 29 17.68 12.27 21.57
N PHE A 30 17.99 11.56 22.66
CA PHE A 30 18.26 10.12 22.66
C PHE A 30 16.98 9.25 22.66
N TYR A 31 15.85 9.79 23.15
CA TYR A 31 14.58 9.07 23.23
C TYR A 31 13.65 9.35 22.05
N ASP A 32 14.03 10.27 21.16
CA ASP A 32 13.24 10.60 19.99
C ASP A 32 13.09 9.37 19.10
N ARG A 33 11.84 9.00 18.90
CA ARG A 33 11.45 7.81 18.14
C ARG A 33 11.11 8.25 16.73
N TYR A 34 11.88 7.75 15.77
CA TYR A 34 11.75 8.15 14.37
C TYR A 34 11.09 7.02 13.58
N TYR A 35 10.00 7.34 12.91
CA TYR A 35 9.43 6.52 11.87
C TYR A 35 10.27 6.68 10.61
N ASP A 36 10.63 5.59 9.94
CA ASP A 36 11.37 5.66 8.68
C ASP A 36 10.41 5.86 7.51
N ALA A 37 10.90 6.49 6.45
CA ALA A 37 10.05 6.84 5.32
C ALA A 37 9.55 5.57 4.60
N VAL A 38 8.23 5.42 4.50
CA VAL A 38 7.58 4.28 3.85
C VAL A 38 6.86 4.71 2.56
N ASN A 39 7.20 4.06 1.47
CA ASN A 39 6.55 4.06 0.17
C ASN A 39 5.65 2.82 0.06
N TYR A 40 4.34 3.03 0.04
CA TYR A 40 3.36 2.01 -0.33
C TYR A 40 2.96 2.18 -1.79
N MET A 41 2.95 1.08 -2.52
CA MET A 41 2.46 1.04 -3.90
C MET A 41 1.42 -0.05 -4.03
N ASP A 42 0.22 0.37 -4.42
CA ASP A 42 -0.94 -0.48 -4.58
C ASP A 42 -1.50 -0.34 -6.00
N VAL A 43 -1.85 -1.45 -6.62
CA VAL A 43 -2.41 -1.49 -7.97
C VAL A 43 -3.71 -2.27 -7.93
N ASN A 44 -4.78 -1.65 -8.40
CA ASN A 44 -6.10 -2.26 -8.50
C ASN A 44 -6.52 -2.22 -9.96
N ALA A 45 -6.87 -3.36 -10.53
CA ALA A 45 -7.38 -3.47 -11.88
C ALA A 45 -8.71 -4.22 -11.85
N SER A 46 -9.69 -3.77 -12.61
CA SER A 46 -10.92 -4.50 -12.84
C SER A 46 -11.40 -4.36 -14.27
N TYR A 47 -12.02 -5.40 -14.79
CA TYR A 47 -12.57 -5.42 -16.13
C TYR A 47 -13.98 -5.98 -16.08
N THR A 48 -14.94 -5.14 -16.44
CA THR A 48 -16.36 -5.49 -16.50
C THR A 48 -16.81 -5.68 -17.93
N PHE A 49 -17.40 -6.83 -18.23
CA PHE A 49 -17.97 -7.14 -19.54
C PHE A 49 -19.32 -7.86 -19.42
N GLY A 50 -20.09 -7.82 -20.51
CA GLY A 50 -21.43 -8.41 -20.60
C GLY A 50 -22.56 -7.38 -20.54
N LYS A 51 -23.63 -7.64 -21.31
CA LYS A 51 -24.77 -6.72 -21.46
C LYS A 51 -25.95 -7.07 -20.55
N LYS A 52 -26.33 -8.35 -20.50
CA LYS A 52 -27.42 -8.86 -19.66
C LYS A 52 -26.93 -9.36 -18.29
N VAL A 53 -25.76 -10.02 -18.27
CA VAL A 53 -25.06 -10.42 -17.05
C VAL A 53 -23.73 -9.68 -17.05
N LYS A 54 -23.48 -8.87 -16.04
CA LYS A 54 -22.20 -8.15 -15.89
C LYS A 54 -21.23 -9.03 -15.13
N MET A 55 -20.12 -9.36 -15.76
CA MET A 55 -19.00 -10.09 -15.17
C MET A 55 -17.85 -9.12 -14.97
N THR A 56 -17.44 -8.91 -13.73
CA THR A 56 -16.33 -8.05 -13.34
C THR A 56 -15.21 -8.91 -12.79
N PHE A 57 -14.12 -9.03 -13.53
CA PHE A 57 -12.86 -9.56 -13.01
C PHE A 57 -12.15 -8.45 -12.29
N TYR A 58 -11.65 -8.69 -11.08
CA TYR A 58 -10.84 -7.73 -10.35
C TYR A 58 -9.56 -8.39 -9.84
N ALA A 59 -8.49 -7.61 -9.80
CA ALA A 59 -7.19 -7.98 -9.29
C ALA A 59 -6.63 -6.78 -8.52
N GLU A 60 -6.21 -7.03 -7.29
CA GLU A 60 -5.68 -6.05 -6.36
C GLU A 60 -4.32 -6.55 -5.88
N ALA A 61 -3.28 -5.74 -6.07
CA ALA A 61 -1.95 -6.01 -5.58
C ALA A 61 -1.55 -4.84 -4.67
N ASN A 62 -1.51 -5.11 -3.36
CA ASN A 62 -1.16 -4.13 -2.35
C ASN A 62 0.26 -4.37 -1.85
N ASN A 63 0.92 -3.29 -1.47
CA ASN A 63 2.27 -3.31 -0.92
C ASN A 63 3.32 -3.95 -1.85
N LEU A 64 3.28 -3.61 -3.15
CA LEU A 64 4.19 -4.13 -4.18
C LEU A 64 5.67 -3.83 -3.90
N LEU A 65 5.95 -2.78 -3.13
CA LEU A 65 7.31 -2.40 -2.75
C LEU A 65 7.88 -3.24 -1.59
N ASN A 66 7.08 -4.18 -1.04
CA ASN A 66 7.48 -5.10 0.02
C ASN A 66 8.19 -4.37 1.17
N GLN A 67 7.68 -3.19 1.54
CA GLN A 67 8.37 -2.37 2.51
C GLN A 67 8.06 -2.85 3.92
N PRO A 68 9.09 -3.23 4.71
CA PRO A 68 8.89 -3.52 6.11
C PRO A 68 8.62 -2.24 6.90
N LEU A 69 7.63 -2.30 7.77
CA LEU A 69 7.36 -1.27 8.76
C LEU A 69 8.51 -1.27 9.79
N ARG A 70 9.49 -0.37 9.66
CA ARG A 70 10.67 -0.36 10.52
C ARG A 70 10.64 0.85 11.46
N TYR A 71 10.65 0.58 12.77
CA TYR A 71 10.77 1.56 13.82
C TYR A 71 12.21 1.67 14.30
N TYR A 72 12.71 2.89 14.50
CA TYR A 72 14.06 3.16 14.94
C TYR A 72 14.09 4.09 16.16
N GLN A 73 15.07 3.90 17.02
CA GLN A 73 15.22 4.68 18.26
C GLN A 73 16.57 5.41 18.28
N GLY A 74 16.54 6.75 18.35
CA GLY A 74 17.72 7.61 18.46
C GLY A 74 18.59 7.72 17.21
N THR A 75 19.08 6.61 16.64
CA THR A 75 19.89 6.57 15.41
C THR A 75 19.34 5.52 14.45
N LYS A 76 19.43 5.76 13.12
CA LYS A 76 18.99 4.82 12.08
C LYS A 76 19.65 3.42 12.15
N ASP A 77 20.71 3.27 12.95
CA ASP A 77 21.36 1.98 13.16
C ASP A 77 20.69 1.09 14.22
N ARG A 78 19.77 1.64 15.04
CA ARG A 78 19.06 0.88 16.07
C ARG A 78 17.59 0.61 15.69
N THR A 79 17.40 -0.52 15.01
CA THR A 79 16.07 -1.07 14.72
C THR A 79 15.42 -1.58 16.01
N MET A 80 14.26 -1.05 16.38
CA MET A 80 13.51 -1.51 17.55
C MET A 80 12.51 -2.62 17.16
N GLN A 81 11.86 -2.48 16.00
CA GLN A 81 10.89 -3.44 15.50
C GLN A 81 10.77 -3.32 13.98
N ALA A 82 10.71 -4.44 13.27
CA ALA A 82 10.50 -4.50 11.83
C ALA A 82 9.36 -5.45 11.52
N GLU A 83 8.27 -4.94 10.95
CA GLU A 83 7.09 -5.73 10.61
C GLU A 83 6.99 -5.88 9.09
N TYR A 84 7.22 -7.10 8.62
CA TYR A 84 7.22 -7.42 7.21
C TYR A 84 5.78 -7.75 6.78
N TYR A 85 5.05 -6.73 6.34
CA TYR A 85 3.90 -6.97 5.50
C TYR A 85 4.45 -7.25 4.11
N GLY A 86 4.31 -8.48 3.62
CA GLY A 86 4.72 -8.84 2.27
C GLY A 86 3.84 -8.19 1.20
N VAL A 87 4.11 -8.50 -0.06
CA VAL A 87 3.18 -8.20 -1.17
C VAL A 87 1.90 -9.01 -0.96
N ARG A 88 0.74 -8.35 -0.94
CA ARG A 88 -0.57 -9.00 -0.85
C ARG A 88 -1.28 -8.89 -2.18
N MET A 89 -1.56 -10.02 -2.81
CA MET A 89 -2.31 -10.08 -4.06
C MET A 89 -3.66 -10.75 -3.81
N ASN A 90 -4.73 -10.13 -4.30
CA ASN A 90 -6.08 -10.64 -4.29
C ASN A 90 -6.63 -10.57 -5.71
N ALA A 91 -7.40 -11.57 -6.12
CA ALA A 91 -8.08 -11.56 -7.40
C ALA A 91 -9.40 -12.31 -7.28
N GLY A 92 -10.40 -11.85 -8.01
CA GLY A 92 -11.71 -12.46 -7.96
C GLY A 92 -12.56 -12.15 -9.16
N LEU A 93 -13.67 -12.88 -9.23
CA LEU A 93 -14.72 -12.68 -10.22
C LEU A 93 -15.99 -12.29 -9.49
N LYS A 94 -16.59 -11.18 -9.93
CA LYS A 94 -17.90 -10.73 -9.48
C LYS A 94 -18.88 -10.88 -10.63
N ILE A 95 -20.02 -11.50 -10.37
CA ILE A 95 -21.10 -11.67 -11.35
C ILE A 95 -22.30 -10.89 -10.83
N SER A 96 -22.93 -10.10 -11.69
CA SER A 96 -24.14 -9.33 -11.39
C SER A 96 -25.17 -9.61 -12.49
N PHE A 97 -26.33 -10.12 -12.08
CA PHE A 97 -27.44 -10.53 -12.94
C PHE A 97 -28.41 -9.39 -13.20
#